data_AF-A0A520HD53-F1
#
_entry.id   AF-A0A520HD53-F1
#
_cell.length_a   1.000
_cell.length_b   1.000
_cell.length_c   1.000
_cell.angle_alpha   90.00
_cell.angle_beta   90.00
_cell.angle_gamma   90.00
#
_symmetry.space_group_name_H-M   'P 1'
#
loop_
_entity.id
_entity.type
_entity.pdbx_description
1 polymer ?
#
loop_
_entity_poly.entity_id
_entity_poly.type
_entity_poly.pdbx_seq_one_letter_code
_entity_poly.pdbx_strand_id
1 'polypeptide(L)' 'RDSMIRAFETRTGALLWSATLPASNYGTPMTYRAADGRQMLATVATGGFAFQPATSDQVVAYAVR' A
#
# COMPACT_ATOMS: atom_id res chain seq x y z
N ARG A 1 2.40 -1.36 -15.16
CA ARG A 1 1.47 -2.00 -14.17
C ARG A 1 1.08 -0.93 -13.18
N ASP A 2 -0.11 -1.05 -12.59
CA ASP A 2 -0.59 -0.07 -11.62
C ASP A 2 0.21 -0.22 -10.32
N SER A 3 0.97 0.80 -9.96
CA SER A 3 1.85 0.84 -8.78
C SER A 3 1.32 1.88 -7.82
N MET A 4 0.10 1.64 -7.33
CA MET A 4 -0.64 2.59 -6.52
C MET A 4 -1.26 1.88 -5.31
N ILE A 5 -1.35 2.60 -4.20
CA ILE A 5 -2.24 2.28 -3.09
C ILE A 5 -3.41 3.27 -3.10
N ARG A 6 -4.62 2.81 -2.82
CA ARG A 6 -5.85 3.62 -2.89
C ARG A 6 -6.73 3.36 -1.69
N ALA A 7 -7.37 4.42 -1.20
CA ALA A 7 -8.41 4.37 -0.20
C ALA A 7 -9.73 4.84 -0.81
N PHE A 8 -10.76 4.01 -0.70
CA PHE A 8 -12.08 4.27 -1.24
C PHE A 8 -13.10 4.45 -0.11
N GLU A 9 -14.11 5.27 -0.35
CA GLU A 9 -15.28 5.32 0.52
C GLU A 9 -16.01 3.98 0.46
N THR A 10 -16.30 3.37 1.61
CA THR A 10 -16.88 2.01 1.70
C THR A 10 -18.29 1.91 1.12
N ARG A 11 -19.06 3.01 1.13
CA ARG A 11 -20.45 3.01 0.69
C ARG A 11 -20.61 3.26 -0.81
N THR A 12 -19.84 4.20 -1.37
CA THR A 12 -19.98 4.61 -2.77
C THR A 12 -18.88 4.08 -3.69
N GLY A 13 -17.75 3.64 -3.12
CA GLY A 13 -16.55 3.33 -3.89
C GLY A 13 -15.83 4.58 -4.42
N ALA A 14 -16.20 5.79 -3.97
CA ALA A 14 -15.50 7.00 -4.37
C ALA A 14 -14.04 6.95 -3.92
N LEU A 15 -13.10 7.28 -4.81
CA LEU A 15 -11.68 7.37 -4.47
C LEU A 15 -11.46 8.60 -3.57
N LEU A 16 -11.02 8.37 -2.33
CA LEU A 16 -10.78 9.44 -1.36
C LEU A 16 -9.30 9.83 -1.28
N TRP A 17 -8.40 8.87 -1.51
CA TRP A 17 -6.97 9.09 -1.46
C TRP A 17 -6.21 8.05 -2.28
N SER A 18 -5.05 8.44 -2.81
CA SER A 18 -4.11 7.52 -3.44
C SER A 18 -2.67 7.98 -3.30
N ALA A 19 -1.73 7.04 -3.37
CA ALA A 19 -0.31 7.32 -3.50
C ALA A 19 0.38 6.33 -4.44
N THR A 20 1.44 6.78 -5.08
CA THR A 20 2.30 5.94 -5.92
C THR A 20 3.24 5.11 -5.05
N LEU A 21 3.40 3.84 -5.43
CA LEU A 21 4.34 2.89 -4.84
C LEU A 21 5.56 2.72 -5.76
N PRO A 22 6.74 2.42 -5.21
CA PRO A 22 7.95 2.11 -5.98
C PRO A 22 7.78 0.94 -6.97
N ALA A 23 6.87 0.00 -6.67
CA ALA A 23 6.47 -1.09 -7.57
C ALA A 23 5.03 -1.54 -7.26
N SER A 24 4.46 -2.38 -8.13
CA SER A 24 3.12 -2.95 -7.91
C SER A 24 3.05 -3.76 -6.62
N ASN A 25 1.97 -3.56 -5.86
CA ASN A 25 1.64 -4.37 -4.70
C ASN A 25 0.79 -5.57 -5.13
N TYR A 26 1.25 -6.78 -4.81
CA TYR A 26 0.50 -8.04 -4.97
C TYR A 26 0.11 -8.68 -3.62
N GLY A 27 0.50 -8.07 -2.50
CA GLY A 27 0.14 -8.51 -1.15
C GLY A 27 -1.05 -7.74 -0.56
N THR A 28 -1.53 -8.23 0.58
CA THR A 28 -2.62 -7.61 1.35
C THR A 28 -2.05 -6.49 2.24
N PRO A 29 -2.49 -5.22 2.07
CA PRO A 29 -2.14 -4.16 3.02
C PRO A 29 -2.69 -4.47 4.42
N MET A 30 -2.00 -4.03 5.46
CA MET A 30 -2.40 -4.23 6.86
C MET A 30 -2.35 -2.93 7.66
N THR A 31 -3.05 -2.89 8.79
CA THR A 31 -2.95 -1.77 9.73
C THR A 31 -2.52 -2.23 11.12
N TYR A 32 -1.86 -1.34 11.87
CA TYR A 32 -1.45 -1.57 13.25
C TYR A 32 -1.32 -0.26 14.01
N ARG A 33 -1.20 -0.32 15.34
CA ARG A 33 -0.90 0.84 16.19
C ARG A 33 0.59 0.88 16.49
N ALA A 34 1.26 1.98 16.14
CA ALA A 34 2.67 2.20 16.44
C ALA A 34 2.90 2.51 17.93
N ALA A 35 4.16 2.44 18.37
CA ALA A 35 4.55 2.72 19.75
C ALA A 35 4.22 4.16 20.19
N ASP A 36 4.21 5.10 19.24
CA ASP A 36 3.83 6.50 19.45
C ASP A 36 2.30 6.73 19.41
N GLY A 37 1.50 5.66 19.32
CA GLY A 37 0.04 5.69 19.34
C GLY A 37 -0.62 5.91 17.97
N ARG A 38 0.13 6.22 16.90
CA ARG A 38 -0.45 6.44 15.57
C ARG A 38 -0.96 5.14 14.94
N GLN A 39 -2.07 5.23 14.22
CA GLN A 39 -2.51 4.15 13.33
C GLN A 39 -1.71 4.19 12.05
N MET A 40 -1.09 3.06 11.71
CA MET A 40 -0.24 2.87 10.55
C MET A 40 -0.97 2.00 9.54
N LEU A 41 -0.86 2.34 8.26
CA LEU A 41 -1.16 1.48 7.11
C LEU A 41 0.16 1.05 6.50
N ALA A 42 0.40 -0.25 6.39
CA ALA A 42 1.61 -0.81 5.78
C ALA A 42 1.28 -1.70 4.58
N THR A 43 2.15 -1.65 3.58
CA THR A 43 2.05 -2.46 2.36
C THR A 43 3.44 -2.80 1.81
N VAL A 44 3.52 -3.85 1.00
CA VAL A 44 4.72 -4.20 0.26
C VAL A 44 4.69 -3.58 -1.13
N ALA A 45 5.85 -3.17 -1.62
CA ALA A 45 6.06 -2.66 -2.97
C ALA A 45 7.22 -3.46 -3.60
N THR A 46 6.94 -4.70 -3.97
CA THR A 46 7.93 -5.63 -4.53
C THR A 46 7.88 -5.66 -6.07
N GLY A 47 6.68 -5.58 -6.64
CA GLY A 47 6.48 -5.97 -8.04
C GLY A 47 6.83 -7.45 -8.27
N GLY A 48 6.82 -7.88 -9.52
CA GLY A 48 6.92 -9.31 -9.85
C GLY A 48 5.65 -10.08 -9.49
N PHE A 49 5.28 -11.03 -10.35
CA PHE A 49 4.16 -11.95 -10.11
C PHE A 49 4.40 -13.20 -10.96
N ALA A 50 4.28 -14.37 -10.35
CA ALA A 50 4.66 -15.65 -10.96
C ALA A 50 6.10 -15.59 -11.56
N PHE A 51 6.28 -15.99 -12.82
CA PHE A 51 7.56 -16.04 -13.53
C PHE A 51 8.12 -14.66 -13.94
N GLN A 52 7.74 -13.59 -13.25
CA GLN A 52 8.21 -12.23 -13.52
C GLN A 52 9.16 -11.81 -12.40
N PRO A 53 10.34 -11.26 -12.73
CA PRO A 53 11.28 -10.81 -11.71
C PRO A 53 10.67 -9.70 -10.85
N ALA A 54 11.07 -9.65 -9.58
CA ALA A 54 10.77 -8.52 -8.71
C ALA A 54 11.42 -7.24 -9.28
N THR A 55 10.73 -6.12 -9.11
CA THR A 55 11.20 -4.80 -9.62
C THR A 55 11.54 -3.84 -8.50
N SER A 56 11.32 -4.24 -7.24
CA SER A 56 11.60 -3.52 -6.01
C SER A 56 11.58 -4.51 -4.84
N ASP A 57 12.04 -4.09 -3.67
CA ASP A 57 11.92 -4.84 -2.41
C ASP A 57 11.81 -3.86 -1.24
N GLN A 58 10.60 -3.30 -1.06
CA GLN A 58 10.37 -2.25 -0.05
C GLN A 58 9.05 -2.46 0.69
N VAL A 59 9.05 -2.08 1.96
CA VAL A 59 7.83 -1.87 2.76
C VAL A 59 7.57 -0.38 2.84
N VAL A 60 6.34 0.03 2.53
CA VAL A 60 5.90 1.43 2.60
C VAL A 60 4.82 1.55 3.67
N ALA A 61 4.97 2.54 4.56
CA ALA A 61 4.02 2.80 5.63
C ALA A 61 3.51 4.25 5.59
N TYR A 62 2.22 4.42 5.87
CA TYR A 62 1.52 5.71 5.89
C TYR A 62 0.85 5.92 7.25
N ALA A 63 0.78 7.17 7.68
CA ALA A 63 -0.01 7.62 8.81
C ALA A 63 -0.56 9.01 8.51
N VAL A 64 -1.69 9.35 9.13
CA VAL A 64 -2.13 10.75 9.17
C VAL A 64 -1.18 11.56 10.07
N ARG A 65 -1.09 12.86 9.80
CA ARG A 65 -0.38 13.79 10.69
C ARG A 65 -1.12 13.92 12.01
#